data_AF-A0A7M7MIQ4-F1
#
_entry.id   AF-A0A7M7MIQ4-F1
#
_cell.length_a   1.000
_cell.length_b   1.000
_cell.length_c   1.000
_cell.angle_alpha   90.00
_cell.angle_beta   90.00
_cell.angle_gamma   90.00
#
_symmetry.space_group_name_H-M   'P 1'
#
loop_
_entity.id
_entity.type
_entity.pdbx_description
1 polymer ?
#
loop_
_entity_poly.entity_id
_entity_poly.type
_entity_poly.pdbx_seq_one_letter_code
_entity_poly.pdbx_strand_id
1 'polypeptide(L)'
;MASEMMASDTCVDQPSSLTMSECDSMADDQSSQTCPQTAPVLPGSGFRVNWMNLRDADTGKILWQGVEDLSKSDVEHEARVPKKILKCRAVSREINFSSSQQLDKFRLEQKVMFKGRVLEEWFFEFGFVIPMSTNTWQSIIEAAPESQMMPANVLNGNLVIETEFYDGENLLSKSAVRLYYI
;
A
#
# COMPACT_ATOMS: atom_id res chain seq x y z
N MET A 1 -11.62 -47.19 51.16
CA MET A 1 -11.02 -45.91 50.74
C MET A 1 -11.94 -45.31 49.69
N ALA A 2 -12.94 -44.55 50.15
CA ALA A 2 -13.81 -43.62 49.43
C ALA A 2 -14.96 -43.28 50.42
N SER A 3 -14.86 -42.14 51.10
CA SER A 3 -15.85 -41.65 52.06
C SER A 3 -16.90 -40.80 51.36
N GLU A 4 -18.15 -41.22 51.55
CA GLU A 4 -19.35 -40.51 52.02
C GLU A 4 -19.66 -39.03 51.72
N MET A 5 -20.96 -38.89 51.45
CA MET A 5 -21.87 -37.73 51.44
C MET A 5 -21.72 -36.73 52.60
N MET A 6 -22.14 -35.48 52.36
CA MET A 6 -23.30 -34.84 53.03
C MET A 6 -23.50 -33.41 52.47
N ALA A 7 -24.76 -33.08 52.20
CA ALA A 7 -25.27 -31.77 51.81
C ALA A 7 -25.56 -30.90 53.04
N SER A 8 -25.68 -29.58 52.88
CA SER A 8 -26.54 -28.76 53.73
C SER A 8 -27.02 -27.49 53.03
N ASP A 9 -28.31 -27.22 53.25
CA ASP A 9 -29.22 -26.21 52.73
C ASP A 9 -28.85 -24.75 53.00
N THR A 10 -29.31 -23.81 52.15
CA THR A 10 -30.48 -22.95 52.49
C THR A 10 -30.97 -22.11 51.29
N CYS A 11 -32.29 -22.20 51.04
CA CYS A 11 -33.10 -21.30 50.22
C CYS A 11 -33.49 -20.03 51.00
N VAL A 12 -33.67 -18.89 50.31
CA VAL A 12 -34.70 -17.88 50.64
C VAL A 12 -35.24 -17.24 49.34
N ASP A 13 -36.56 -17.14 49.29
CA ASP A 13 -37.51 -16.69 48.26
C ASP A 13 -37.48 -15.20 47.83
N GLN A 14 -37.70 -14.97 46.51
CA GLN A 14 -38.71 -14.13 45.78
C GLN A 14 -39.39 -12.86 46.40
N PRO A 15 -40.27 -12.09 45.68
CA PRO A 15 -40.20 -11.43 44.35
C PRO A 15 -40.87 -10.01 44.34
N SER A 16 -40.91 -9.30 43.20
CA SER A 16 -41.95 -8.32 42.72
C SER A 16 -41.31 -7.30 41.74
N SER A 17 -41.91 -6.78 40.68
CA SER A 17 -43.28 -6.76 40.14
C SER A 17 -43.24 -6.36 38.65
N LEU A 18 -44.23 -6.84 37.90
CA LEU A 18 -44.59 -6.49 36.52
C LEU A 18 -44.83 -4.98 36.30
N THR A 19 -44.62 -4.50 35.06
CA THR A 19 -45.69 -3.87 34.24
C THR A 19 -45.31 -3.86 32.75
N MET A 20 -46.32 -4.14 31.91
CA MET A 20 -46.34 -4.10 30.44
C MET A 20 -46.71 -2.69 29.94
N SER A 21 -46.14 -2.29 28.79
CA SER A 21 -46.79 -1.53 27.68
C SER A 21 -45.73 -1.34 26.57
N GLU A 22 -45.79 -2.07 25.44
CA GLU A 22 -46.35 -1.62 24.13
C GLU A 22 -45.71 -0.33 23.59
N CYS A 23 -45.40 -0.11 22.31
CA CYS A 23 -45.21 -0.84 21.05
C CYS A 23 -44.76 0.25 20.04
N ASP A 24 -44.13 -0.16 18.94
CA ASP A 24 -44.04 0.55 17.65
C ASP A 24 -43.14 1.80 17.49
N SER A 25 -42.09 1.69 16.66
CA SER A 25 -42.14 2.21 15.28
C SER A 25 -40.81 1.98 14.52
N MET A 26 -40.96 1.56 13.28
CA MET A 26 -39.91 1.38 12.26
C MET A 26 -39.30 2.73 11.82
N ALA A 27 -37.99 2.74 11.52
CA ALA A 27 -37.39 3.62 10.52
C ALA A 27 -36.01 3.09 10.07
N ASP A 28 -36.00 2.55 8.85
CA ASP A 28 -35.03 2.69 7.75
C ASP A 28 -33.52 2.82 8.01
N ASP A 29 -32.80 1.86 7.40
CA ASP A 29 -31.72 2.04 6.41
C ASP A 29 -30.62 3.08 6.68
N GLN A 30 -29.41 2.59 7.00
CA GLN A 30 -28.23 2.89 6.19
C GLN A 30 -27.04 2.02 6.58
N SER A 31 -26.63 1.17 5.64
CA SER A 31 -25.31 0.56 5.55
C SER A 31 -24.23 1.64 5.57
N SER A 32 -23.53 1.82 6.69
CA SER A 32 -22.31 2.61 6.74
C SER A 32 -21.17 1.79 6.13
N GLN A 33 -21.01 1.91 4.81
CA GLN A 33 -19.74 1.70 4.14
C GLN A 33 -18.69 2.58 4.84
N THR A 34 -17.77 1.95 5.56
CA THR A 34 -16.56 2.62 6.02
C THR A 34 -15.70 2.91 4.79
N CYS A 35 -15.64 4.19 4.39
CA CYS A 35 -14.61 4.67 3.48
C CYS A 35 -13.22 4.27 4.03
N PRO A 36 -12.26 3.86 3.19
CA PRO A 36 -10.88 3.76 3.62
C PRO A 36 -10.43 5.16 4.04
N GLN A 37 -10.26 5.36 5.34
CA GLN A 37 -9.74 6.63 5.85
C GLN A 37 -8.30 6.76 5.36
N THR A 38 -8.08 7.70 4.43
CA THR A 38 -6.73 8.04 3.98
C THR A 38 -6.02 8.69 5.16
N ALA A 39 -5.05 7.98 5.74
CA ALA A 39 -4.25 8.46 6.85
C ALA A 39 -3.59 9.82 6.50
N PRO A 40 -3.51 10.77 7.45
CA PRO A 40 -2.86 12.05 7.20
C PRO A 40 -1.37 11.85 6.94
N VAL A 41 -0.88 12.35 5.80
CA VAL A 41 0.54 12.36 5.43
C VAL A 41 1.28 13.26 6.42
N LEU A 42 2.19 12.70 7.21
CA LEU A 42 2.97 13.45 8.20
C LEU A 42 3.97 14.38 7.49
N PRO A 43 3.94 15.71 7.71
CA PRO A 43 4.94 16.61 7.14
C PRO A 43 6.31 16.32 7.77
N GLY A 44 7.26 15.86 6.94
CA GLY A 44 8.63 15.62 7.36
C GLY A 44 8.89 14.24 7.97
N SER A 45 8.36 13.16 7.37
CA SER A 45 8.62 11.76 7.77
C SER A 45 10.11 11.40 7.86
N GLY A 46 11.01 12.22 7.32
CA GLY A 46 12.44 11.94 7.28
C GLY A 46 12.82 10.83 6.31
N PHE A 47 11.83 10.32 5.57
CA PHE A 47 11.98 9.37 4.49
C PHE A 47 12.18 10.12 3.17
N ARG A 48 13.12 9.64 2.35
CA ARG A 48 13.31 10.13 0.98
C ARG A 48 13.85 9.06 0.07
N VAL A 49 13.49 9.15 -1.21
CA VAL A 49 14.15 8.39 -2.27
C VAL A 49 15.36 9.18 -2.76
N ASN A 50 16.49 8.49 -2.87
CA ASN A 50 17.76 9.09 -3.29
C ASN A 50 17.97 8.92 -4.79
N TRP A 51 17.65 7.73 -5.30
CA TRP A 51 17.68 7.38 -6.71
C TRP A 51 16.90 6.10 -6.94
N MET A 52 16.53 5.85 -8.19
CA MET A 52 15.93 4.60 -8.64
C MET A 52 16.52 4.20 -9.99
N ASN A 53 16.69 2.90 -10.23
CA ASN A 53 16.97 2.38 -11.56
C ASN A 53 16.04 1.21 -11.92
N LEU A 54 15.83 1.04 -13.22
CA LEU A 54 15.06 -0.05 -13.82
C LEU A 54 15.97 -0.81 -14.76
N ARG A 55 15.99 -2.13 -14.62
CA ARG A 55 16.75 -3.07 -15.45
C ARG A 55 15.83 -4.10 -16.05
N ASP A 56 16.17 -4.54 -17.25
CA ASP A 56 15.61 -5.77 -17.79
C ASP A 56 16.03 -6.93 -16.87
N ALA A 57 15.07 -7.69 -16.33
CA ALA A 57 15.35 -8.72 -15.33
C ALA A 57 16.11 -9.93 -15.90
N ASP A 58 15.97 -10.20 -17.19
CA ASP A 58 16.61 -11.36 -17.84
C ASP A 58 18.06 -11.04 -18.23
N THR A 59 18.33 -9.79 -18.64
CA THR A 59 19.65 -9.39 -19.15
C THR A 59 20.47 -8.52 -18.18
N GLY A 60 19.84 -7.97 -17.14
CA GLY A 60 20.46 -7.02 -16.20
C GLY A 60 20.75 -5.64 -16.79
N LYS A 61 20.40 -5.40 -18.06
CA LYS A 61 20.66 -4.15 -18.77
C LYS A 61 19.84 -3.01 -18.16
N ILE A 62 20.49 -1.89 -17.85
CA ILE A 62 19.81 -0.67 -17.40
C ILE A 62 18.94 -0.13 -18.54
N LEU A 63 17.66 0.08 -18.22
CA LEU A 63 16.65 0.65 -19.10
C LEU A 63 16.38 2.11 -18.75
N TRP A 64 16.40 2.44 -17.45
CA TRP A 64 16.15 3.78 -16.96
C TRP A 64 16.85 4.00 -15.60
N GLN A 65 17.21 5.24 -15.31
CA GLN A 65 17.72 5.67 -14.01
C GLN A 65 17.28 7.11 -13.74
N GLY A 66 16.89 7.38 -12.50
CA GLY A 66 16.56 8.71 -12.01
C GLY A 66 17.23 8.97 -10.66
N VAL A 67 17.62 10.22 -10.42
CA VAL A 67 18.26 10.68 -9.18
C VAL A 67 17.38 11.66 -8.40
N GLU A 68 16.15 11.83 -8.86
CA GLU A 68 15.15 12.68 -8.23
C GLU A 68 14.51 11.98 -7.04
N ASP A 69 14.09 12.77 -6.05
CA ASP A 69 13.36 12.26 -4.89
C ASP A 69 11.89 12.02 -5.25
N LEU A 70 11.63 10.82 -5.76
CA LEU A 70 10.30 10.36 -6.16
C LEU A 70 9.35 10.11 -4.98
N SER A 71 9.73 10.38 -3.74
CA SER A 71 8.83 10.27 -2.58
C SER A 71 8.05 11.55 -2.28
N LYS A 72 8.38 12.65 -2.97
CA LYS A 72 7.73 13.94 -2.76
C LYS A 72 6.29 13.95 -3.26
N SER A 73 5.38 14.45 -2.42
CA SER A 73 3.92 14.45 -2.67
C SER A 73 3.38 15.77 -3.24
N ASP A 74 4.19 16.82 -3.26
CA ASP A 74 3.82 18.18 -3.70
C ASP A 74 3.87 18.34 -5.23
N VAL A 75 4.44 17.38 -5.94
CA VAL A 75 4.61 17.39 -7.39
C VAL A 75 4.20 16.07 -8.01
N GLU A 76 3.72 16.14 -9.25
CA GLU A 76 3.67 14.97 -10.12
C GLU A 76 5.00 14.86 -10.86
N HIS A 77 5.71 13.75 -10.64
CA HIS A 77 7.01 13.49 -11.26
C HIS A 77 6.84 12.98 -12.68
N GLU A 78 7.88 13.10 -13.51
CA GLU A 78 7.90 12.52 -14.85
C GLU A 78 9.04 11.50 -14.99
N ALA A 79 8.77 10.36 -15.62
CA ALA A 79 9.81 9.42 -16.02
C ALA A 79 9.73 9.13 -17.53
N ARG A 80 10.84 9.40 -18.23
CA ARG A 80 11.02 9.10 -19.66
C ARG A 80 11.75 7.77 -19.83
N VAL A 81 11.00 6.70 -20.07
CA VAL A 81 11.51 5.32 -20.18
C VAL A 81 11.55 4.86 -21.64
N PRO A 82 12.48 3.97 -22.03
CA PRO A 82 12.55 3.52 -23.41
C PRO A 82 11.42 2.52 -23.72
N LYS A 83 10.80 2.61 -24.90
CA LYS A 83 9.70 1.71 -25.33
C LYS A 83 9.98 0.22 -25.16
N LYS A 84 11.24 -0.20 -25.27
CA LYS A 84 11.67 -1.60 -25.08
C LYS A 84 11.34 -2.17 -23.69
N ILE A 85 11.11 -1.32 -22.67
CA ILE A 85 10.72 -1.79 -21.33
C ILE A 85 9.41 -2.58 -21.34
N LEU A 86 8.49 -2.26 -22.27
CA LEU A 86 7.21 -2.97 -22.45
C LEU A 86 7.37 -4.37 -23.06
N LYS A 87 8.58 -4.72 -23.52
CA LYS A 87 8.91 -6.03 -24.08
C LYS A 87 9.62 -6.93 -23.08
N CYS A 88 10.00 -6.40 -21.91
CA CYS A 88 10.64 -7.19 -20.88
C CYS A 88 9.61 -8.13 -20.27
N ARG A 89 10.00 -9.40 -20.04
CA ARG A 89 9.18 -10.33 -19.26
C ARG A 89 9.00 -9.84 -17.84
N ALA A 90 10.06 -9.28 -17.26
CA ALA A 90 10.05 -8.63 -15.97
C ALA A 90 11.06 -7.48 -15.92
N VAL A 91 10.78 -6.51 -15.06
CA VAL A 91 11.65 -5.37 -14.78
C VAL A 91 12.16 -5.50 -13.35
N SER A 92 13.48 -5.52 -13.19
CA SER A 92 14.11 -5.36 -11.88
C SER A 92 14.19 -3.88 -11.54
N ARG A 93 13.56 -3.49 -10.44
CA ARG A 93 13.61 -2.14 -9.88
C ARG A 93 14.56 -2.14 -8.70
N GLU A 94 15.48 -1.19 -8.68
CA GLU A 94 16.33 -0.92 -7.53
C GLU A 94 16.09 0.50 -7.05
N ILE A 95 15.70 0.65 -5.78
CA ILE A 95 15.49 1.93 -5.12
C ILE A 95 16.57 2.09 -4.06
N ASN A 96 17.19 3.26 -4.01
CA ASN A 96 17.97 3.69 -2.85
C ASN A 96 17.22 4.77 -2.12
N PHE A 97 17.10 4.62 -0.80
CA PHE A 97 16.34 5.52 0.05
C PHE A 97 17.07 5.74 1.36
N SER A 98 16.75 6.85 2.02
CA SER A 98 17.22 7.16 3.36
C SER A 98 16.04 7.39 4.28
N SER A 99 16.20 7.02 5.55
CA SER A 99 15.25 7.35 6.61
C SER A 99 16.00 7.91 7.81
N SER A 100 15.57 9.06 8.33
CA SER A 100 16.08 9.57 9.61
C SER A 100 15.46 8.88 10.82
N GLN A 101 14.30 8.23 10.64
CA GLN A 101 13.58 7.51 11.69
C GLN A 101 13.69 6.00 11.49
N GLN A 102 13.50 5.24 12.57
CA GLN A 102 13.32 3.79 12.48
C GLN A 102 11.98 3.51 11.82
N LEU A 103 11.92 2.51 10.93
CA LEU A 103 10.67 1.98 10.39
C LEU A 103 10.61 0.50 10.73
N ASP A 104 9.50 0.04 11.30
CA ASP A 104 9.37 -1.35 11.75
C ASP A 104 8.92 -2.28 10.61
N LYS A 105 8.05 -1.79 9.73
CA LYS A 105 7.43 -2.52 8.62
C LYS A 105 7.34 -1.66 7.37
N PHE A 106 8.50 -1.24 6.86
CA PHE A 106 8.57 -0.42 5.64
C PHE A 106 8.06 -1.21 4.43
N ARG A 107 7.10 -0.63 3.70
CA ARG A 107 6.44 -1.25 2.55
C ARG A 107 5.94 -0.19 1.56
N LEU A 108 5.71 -0.62 0.33
CA LEU A 108 5.18 0.18 -0.77
C LEU A 108 3.91 -0.46 -1.31
N GLU A 109 2.90 0.36 -1.52
CA GLU A 109 1.74 0.04 -2.35
C GLU A 109 1.78 0.90 -3.60
N GLN A 110 1.60 0.29 -4.76
CA GLN A 110 1.62 1.00 -6.03
C GLN A 110 0.38 0.70 -6.85
N LYS A 111 -0.18 1.75 -7.44
CA LYS A 111 -1.31 1.66 -8.37
C LYS A 111 -0.88 2.14 -9.73
N VAL A 112 -1.08 1.29 -10.73
CA VAL A 112 -0.85 1.65 -12.13
C VAL A 112 -2.14 2.25 -12.66
N MET A 113 -2.16 3.58 -12.79
CA MET A 113 -3.32 4.34 -13.23
C MET A 113 -3.24 4.60 -14.72
N PHE A 114 -4.28 4.24 -15.47
CA PHE A 114 -4.44 4.61 -16.88
C PHE A 114 -5.71 5.41 -17.05
N LYS A 115 -5.55 6.69 -17.43
CA LYS A 115 -6.66 7.64 -17.60
C LYS A 115 -7.63 7.65 -16.39
N GLY A 116 -7.06 7.65 -15.19
CA GLY A 116 -7.81 7.71 -13.93
C GLY A 116 -8.44 6.38 -13.47
N ARG A 117 -8.14 5.25 -14.14
CA ARG A 117 -8.59 3.92 -13.72
C ARG A 117 -7.39 3.08 -13.29
N VAL A 118 -7.56 2.32 -12.20
CA VAL A 118 -6.57 1.33 -11.75
C VAL A 118 -6.54 0.19 -12.77
N LEU A 119 -5.35 -0.12 -13.29
CA LEU A 119 -5.10 -1.30 -14.12
C LEU A 119 -4.54 -2.44 -13.27
N GLU A 120 -3.57 -2.13 -12.43
CA GLU A 120 -2.85 -3.08 -11.60
C GLU A 120 -2.52 -2.44 -10.25
N GLU A 121 -2.41 -3.29 -9.23
CA GLU A 121 -1.94 -2.92 -7.91
C GLU A 121 -0.77 -3.84 -7.54
N TRP A 122 0.31 -3.26 -7.04
CA TRP A 122 1.49 -4.00 -6.60
C TRP A 122 1.79 -3.68 -5.14
N PHE A 123 2.14 -4.72 -4.38
CA PHE A 123 2.51 -4.63 -2.98
C PHE A 123 3.92 -5.16 -2.80
N PHE A 124 4.78 -4.38 -2.15
CA PHE A 124 6.16 -4.74 -1.87
C PHE A 124 6.52 -4.46 -0.42
N GLU A 125 7.13 -5.42 0.26
CA GLU A 125 7.58 -5.29 1.65
C GLU A 125 9.11 -5.31 1.72
N PHE A 126 9.68 -4.31 2.40
CA PHE A 126 11.10 -4.28 2.73
C PHE A 126 11.34 -4.76 4.16
N GLY A 127 10.47 -4.34 5.10
CA GLY A 127 10.57 -4.66 6.52
C GLY A 127 11.32 -3.61 7.33
N PHE A 128 12.18 -4.05 8.24
CA PHE A 128 12.83 -3.18 9.22
C PHE A 128 13.86 -2.24 8.58
N VAL A 129 13.82 -0.96 8.96
CA VAL A 129 14.77 0.07 8.54
C VAL A 129 15.41 0.71 9.77
N ILE A 130 16.74 0.65 9.82
CA ILE A 130 17.54 1.29 10.88
C ILE A 130 17.40 2.81 10.77
N PRO A 131 17.24 3.55 11.89
CA PRO A 131 17.22 5.02 11.86
C PRO A 131 18.54 5.60 11.32
N MET A 132 18.46 6.77 10.69
CA MET A 132 19.61 7.48 10.11
C MET A 132 20.43 6.62 9.13
N SER A 133 19.75 5.74 8.38
CA SER A 133 20.41 4.82 7.43
C SER A 133 20.07 5.15 5.99
N THR A 134 20.87 4.60 5.09
CA THR A 134 20.62 4.57 3.64
C THR A 134 20.64 3.13 3.19
N ASN A 135 19.60 2.72 2.47
CA ASN A 135 19.40 1.34 2.06
C ASN A 135 19.18 1.27 0.56
N THR A 136 19.55 0.14 -0.02
CA THR A 136 19.23 -0.21 -1.41
C THR A 136 18.33 -1.43 -1.39
N TRP A 137 17.22 -1.35 -2.10
CA TRP A 137 16.22 -2.40 -2.18
C TRP A 137 15.90 -2.72 -3.63
N GLN A 138 16.01 -4.01 -3.96
CA GLN A 138 15.63 -4.53 -5.25
C GLN A 138 14.27 -5.24 -5.17
N SER A 139 13.39 -4.96 -6.13
CA SER A 139 12.09 -5.63 -6.33
C SER A 139 11.96 -6.06 -7.78
N ILE A 140 11.25 -7.17 -8.04
CA ILE A 140 10.91 -7.62 -9.39
C ILE A 140 9.47 -7.26 -9.69
N ILE A 141 9.23 -6.68 -10.87
CA ILE A 141 7.90 -6.39 -11.41
C ILE A 141 7.72 -7.28 -12.64
N GLU A 142 6.82 -8.25 -12.55
CA GLU A 142 6.48 -9.10 -13.68
C GLU A 142 5.57 -8.33 -14.65
N ALA A 143 5.85 -8.42 -15.94
CA ALA A 143 5.03 -7.76 -16.95
C ALA A 143 3.78 -8.58 -17.25
N ALA A 144 2.69 -7.89 -17.61
CA ALA A 144 1.56 -8.54 -18.23
C ALA A 144 1.98 -9.27 -19.53
N PRO A 145 1.30 -10.37 -19.91
CA PRO A 145 1.54 -11.05 -21.17
C PRO A 145 1.50 -10.08 -22.36
N GLU A 146 2.34 -10.31 -23.38
CA GLU A 146 2.44 -9.41 -24.54
C GLU A 146 1.09 -9.15 -25.22
N SER A 147 0.19 -10.14 -25.25
CA SER A 147 -1.16 -10.02 -25.81
C SER A 147 -2.08 -9.06 -25.05
N GLN A 148 -1.77 -8.76 -23.79
CA GLN A 148 -2.51 -7.83 -22.92
C GLN A 148 -1.81 -6.48 -22.79
N MET A 149 -0.55 -6.39 -23.23
CA MET A 149 0.25 -5.18 -23.13
C MET A 149 -0.28 -4.09 -24.08
N MET A 150 -0.67 -2.96 -23.53
CA MET A 150 -1.10 -1.83 -24.35
C MET A 150 0.07 -1.22 -25.13
N PRO A 151 -0.15 -0.78 -26.37
CA PRO A 151 0.89 -0.14 -27.17
C PRO A 151 1.47 1.13 -26.50
N ALA A 152 2.76 1.37 -26.69
CA ALA A 152 3.47 2.49 -26.07
C ALA A 152 2.84 3.87 -26.37
N ASN A 153 2.34 4.07 -27.60
CA ASN A 153 1.67 5.32 -28.01
C ASN A 153 0.35 5.56 -27.26
N VAL A 154 -0.33 4.50 -26.83
CA VAL A 154 -1.55 4.60 -26.01
C VAL A 154 -1.18 4.95 -24.56
N LEU A 155 -0.14 4.32 -24.02
CA LEU A 155 0.33 4.52 -22.65
C LEU A 155 1.02 5.87 -22.43
N ASN A 156 1.73 6.38 -23.42
CA ASN A 156 2.58 7.56 -23.33
C ASN A 156 1.83 8.80 -22.82
N GLY A 157 2.23 9.31 -21.64
CA GLY A 157 1.61 10.44 -20.96
C GLY A 157 0.25 10.15 -20.31
N ASN A 158 -0.34 8.98 -20.56
CA ASN A 158 -1.64 8.57 -20.03
C ASN A 158 -1.54 7.63 -18.82
N LEU A 159 -0.36 7.05 -18.59
CA LEU A 159 -0.09 6.16 -17.47
C LEU A 159 0.63 6.92 -16.35
N VAL A 160 0.10 6.79 -15.13
CA VAL A 160 0.66 7.33 -13.90
C VAL A 160 0.82 6.19 -12.91
N ILE A 161 1.99 6.07 -12.29
CA ILE A 161 2.20 5.16 -11.17
C ILE A 161 2.05 5.98 -9.90
N GLU A 162 1.00 5.69 -9.14
CA GLU A 162 0.83 6.22 -7.79
C GLU A 162 1.54 5.27 -6.82
N THR A 163 2.37 5.81 -5.94
CA THR A 163 3.08 5.02 -4.92
C THR A 163 2.83 5.61 -3.55
N GLU A 164 2.41 4.76 -2.63
CA GLU A 164 2.23 5.07 -1.22
C GLU A 164 3.29 4.32 -0.41
N PHE A 165 4.03 5.06 0.41
CA PHE A 165 5.08 4.53 1.28
C PHE A 165 4.54 4.44 2.70
N TYR A 166 4.65 3.26 3.30
CA TYR A 166 4.09 2.98 4.63
C TYR A 166 5.15 2.46 5.59
N ASP A 167 4.93 2.71 6.88
CA ASP A 167 5.48 1.94 8.00
C ASP A 167 4.33 1.27 8.76
N GLY A 168 4.10 -0.02 8.50
CA GLY A 168 2.90 -0.71 8.99
C GLY A 168 1.64 -0.08 8.41
N GLU A 169 0.82 0.53 9.26
CA GLU A 169 -0.41 1.24 8.86
C GLU A 169 -0.18 2.75 8.67
N ASN A 170 0.98 3.26 9.06
CA ASN A 170 1.29 4.69 9.01
C ASN A 170 1.75 5.08 7.61
N LEU A 171 1.03 6.00 6.98
CA LEU A 171 1.41 6.55 5.68
C LEU A 171 2.54 7.59 5.85
N LEU A 172 3.69 7.31 5.24
CA LEU A 172 4.87 8.17 5.28
C LEU A 172 4.84 9.25 4.19
N SER A 173 4.48 8.86 2.96
CA SER A 173 4.38 9.76 1.81
C SER A 173 3.57 9.13 0.69
N LYS A 174 3.04 9.97 -0.20
CA LYS A 174 2.43 9.56 -1.47
C LYS A 174 3.16 10.24 -2.61
N SER A 175 3.27 9.57 -3.74
CA SER A 175 3.89 10.12 -4.95
C SER A 175 3.12 9.68 -6.18
N ALA A 176 3.20 10.49 -7.23
CA ALA A 176 2.65 10.17 -8.54
C ALA A 176 3.75 10.38 -9.59
N VAL A 177 3.98 9.38 -10.43
CA VAL A 177 4.98 9.43 -11.51
C VAL A 177 4.30 9.17 -12.84
N ARG A 178 4.24 10.18 -13.70
CA ARG A 178 3.72 10.05 -15.08
C ARG A 178 4.79 9.46 -15.99
N LEU A 179 4.42 8.41 -16.74
CA LEU A 179 5.34 7.75 -17.65
C LEU A 179 5.22 8.27 -19.09
N TYR A 180 6.38 8.50 -19.69
CA TYR A 180 6.53 8.76 -21.11
C TYR A 180 7.45 7.72 -21.74
N TYR A 181 7.00 7.11 -22.84
CA TYR A 181 7.72 6.07 -23.57
C TYR A 181 8.41 6.67 -24.80
N ILE A 182 9.74 6.81 -24.73
CA ILE A 182 10.57 7.36 -25.80
C ILE A 182 11.17 6.28 -26.70
#